data_AF-A0A1G1VKL4-F1
#
_entry.id   AF-A0A1G1VKL4-F1
#
_cell.length_a   1.000
_cell.length_b   1.000
_cell.length_c   1.000
_cell.angle_alpha   90.00
_cell.angle_beta   90.00
_cell.angle_gamma   90.00
#
_symmetry.space_group_name_H-M   'P 1'
#
loop_
_entity.id
_entity.type
_entity.pdbx_description
1 polymer ?
#
loop_
_entity_poly.entity_id
_entity_poly.type
_entity_poly.pdbx_seq_one_letter_code
_entity_poly.pdbx_strand_id
1 'polypeptide(L)'
;MSTVIKTLLEFIDTAEKNRKYPKTTAAAKKAALRLFESELNDEERESLDTFKAHFDQIAQNVLNKNKSKMKLESLVTYRNRLSGLVSEYEKYGIDPVKMANWNRPVRKVSAQKRIEDENRQDEPTQEIEKYKEIDMSRFELPLRTGVKAIILVPSDITREEVGKIRKYVDFLESISGTSLTNKKG
;
A
#
# COMPACT_ATOMS: atom_id res chain seq x y z
N MET A 1 -26.89 -8.29 12.49
CA MET A 1 -25.49 -7.84 12.65
C MET A 1 -25.20 -6.86 11.53
N SER A 2 -24.49 -5.76 11.82
CA SER A 2 -24.07 -4.82 10.76
C SER A 2 -22.82 -5.38 10.09
N THR A 3 -22.84 -5.56 8.77
CA THR A 3 -21.67 -6.05 8.04
C THR A 3 -20.59 -4.97 7.97
N VAL A 4 -19.33 -5.38 7.83
CA VAL A 4 -18.18 -4.48 7.66
C VAL A 4 -18.42 -3.50 6.52
N ILE A 5 -18.96 -3.99 5.40
CA ILE A 5 -19.28 -3.16 4.23
C ILE A 5 -20.30 -2.09 4.57
N LYS A 6 -21.38 -2.44 5.28
CA LYS A 6 -22.42 -1.48 5.66
C LYS A 6 -21.85 -0.41 6.57
N THR A 7 -21.07 -0.80 7.57
CA THR A 7 -20.39 0.10 8.50
C THR A 7 -19.45 1.08 7.77
N LEU A 8 -18.65 0.59 6.82
CA LEU A 8 -17.76 1.43 6.01
C LEU A 8 -18.54 2.37 5.06
N LEU A 9 -19.66 1.93 4.49
CA LEU A 9 -20.54 2.78 3.68
C LEU A 9 -21.16 3.90 4.51
N GLU A 10 -21.70 3.59 5.67
CA GLU A 10 -22.29 4.56 6.60
C GLU A 10 -21.25 5.58 7.07
N PHE A 11 -20.01 5.15 7.31
CA PHE A 11 -18.90 6.05 7.59
C PHE A 11 -18.61 7.01 6.43
N ILE A 12 -18.58 6.52 5.18
CA ILE A 12 -18.39 7.39 4.01
C ILE A 12 -19.53 8.40 3.89
N ASP A 13 -20.78 7.95 4.07
CA ASP A 13 -21.96 8.83 4.00
C ASP A 13 -21.92 9.90 5.09
N THR A 14 -21.52 9.54 6.30
CA THR A 14 -21.37 10.47 7.42
C THR A 14 -20.25 11.48 7.15
N ALA A 15 -19.11 11.02 6.65
CA ALA A 15 -17.99 11.87 6.28
C ALA A 15 -18.33 12.83 5.12
N GLU A 16 -19.13 12.38 4.15
CA GLU A 16 -19.65 13.21 3.05
C GLU A 16 -20.60 14.29 3.57
N LYS A 17 -21.59 13.91 4.40
CA LYS A 17 -22.55 14.85 5.02
C LYS A 17 -21.86 15.90 5.88
N ASN A 18 -20.85 15.49 6.65
CA ASN A 18 -20.06 16.39 7.50
C ASN A 18 -18.97 17.17 6.74
N ARG A 19 -19.00 17.15 5.39
CA ARG A 19 -18.06 17.84 4.50
C ARG A 19 -16.58 17.46 4.73
N LYS A 20 -16.32 16.29 5.34
CA LYS A 20 -14.98 15.72 5.51
C LYS A 20 -14.48 15.10 4.20
N TYR A 21 -15.40 14.55 3.40
CA TYR A 21 -15.13 14.10 2.04
C TYR A 21 -15.84 14.96 0.99
N PRO A 22 -15.12 15.39 -0.07
CA PRO A 22 -15.76 15.83 -1.30
C PRO A 22 -16.59 14.70 -1.92
N LYS A 23 -17.69 15.05 -2.60
CA LYS A 23 -18.59 14.10 -3.28
C LYS A 23 -17.84 13.13 -4.20
N THR A 24 -16.85 13.61 -4.94
CA THR A 24 -16.01 12.79 -5.83
C THR A 24 -15.16 11.77 -5.06
N THR A 25 -14.64 12.15 -3.90
CA THR A 25 -13.85 11.26 -3.03
C THR A 25 -14.75 10.20 -2.39
N ALA A 26 -15.93 10.59 -1.91
CA ALA A 26 -16.91 9.67 -1.35
C ALA A 26 -17.34 8.62 -2.40
N ALA A 27 -17.68 9.06 -3.61
CA ALA A 27 -18.02 8.17 -4.72
C ALA A 27 -16.87 7.21 -5.08
N ALA A 28 -15.63 7.71 -5.15
CA ALA A 28 -14.46 6.88 -5.44
C ALA A 28 -14.18 5.82 -4.36
N LYS A 29 -14.39 6.16 -3.08
CA LYS A 29 -14.28 5.21 -1.95
C LYS A 29 -15.40 4.17 -1.97
N LYS A 30 -16.65 4.57 -2.26
CA LYS A 30 -17.79 3.66 -2.44
C LYS A 30 -17.54 2.66 -3.58
N ALA A 31 -17.01 3.13 -4.71
CA ALA A 31 -16.66 2.26 -5.84
C ALA A 31 -15.57 1.25 -5.47
N ALA A 32 -14.53 1.69 -4.74
CA ALA A 32 -13.48 0.80 -4.23
C ALA A 32 -14.07 -0.29 -3.32
N LEU A 33 -14.94 0.10 -2.39
CA LEU A 33 -15.54 -0.83 -1.44
C LEU A 33 -16.39 -1.90 -2.14
N ARG A 34 -17.21 -1.51 -3.11
CA ARG A 34 -18.03 -2.45 -3.91
C ARG A 34 -17.19 -3.42 -4.74
N LEU A 35 -16.02 -2.99 -5.22
CA LEU A 35 -15.11 -3.87 -5.96
C LEU A 35 -14.54 -4.97 -5.06
N PHE A 36 -14.31 -4.67 -3.79
CA PHE A 36 -13.78 -5.64 -2.83
C PHE A 36 -14.88 -6.51 -2.24
N GLU A 37 -16.10 -5.98 -2.06
CA GLU A 37 -17.27 -6.70 -1.52
C GLU A 37 -17.52 -8.06 -2.19
N SER A 38 -17.30 -8.18 -3.50
CA SER A 38 -17.50 -9.45 -4.23
C SER A 38 -16.51 -10.54 -3.85
N GLU A 39 -15.43 -10.19 -3.17
CA GLU A 39 -14.30 -11.08 -2.83
C GLU A 39 -14.24 -11.46 -1.35
N LEU A 40 -15.08 -10.87 -0.50
CA LEU A 40 -15.11 -11.21 0.93
C LEU A 40 -15.85 -12.53 1.16
N ASN A 41 -15.26 -13.38 1.99
CA ASN A 41 -15.96 -14.52 2.60
C ASN A 41 -16.87 -14.08 3.76
N ASP A 42 -17.64 -15.00 4.33
CA ASP A 42 -18.63 -14.68 5.37
C ASP A 42 -17.98 -14.15 6.66
N GLU A 43 -16.83 -14.69 7.06
CA GLU A 43 -16.10 -14.24 8.25
C GLU A 43 -15.56 -12.80 8.09
N GLU A 44 -15.02 -12.47 6.91
CA GLU A 44 -14.53 -11.13 6.57
C GLU A 44 -15.66 -10.10 6.45
N ARG A 45 -16.87 -10.54 6.10
CA ARG A 45 -18.06 -9.66 6.05
C ARG A 45 -18.55 -9.27 7.43
N GLU A 46 -18.34 -10.13 8.42
CA GLU A 46 -18.84 -9.93 9.78
C GLU A 46 -17.84 -9.20 10.68
N SER A 47 -16.55 -9.44 10.50
CA SER A 47 -15.50 -8.90 11.38
C SER A 47 -14.54 -7.96 10.66
N LEU A 48 -14.46 -6.71 11.14
CA LEU A 48 -13.51 -5.73 10.62
C LEU A 48 -12.06 -6.16 10.87
N ASP A 49 -11.79 -6.81 12.00
CA ASP A 49 -10.45 -7.29 12.35
C ASP A 49 -10.01 -8.41 11.41
N THR A 50 -10.91 -9.35 11.10
CA THR A 50 -10.65 -10.43 10.13
C THR A 50 -10.45 -9.87 8.73
N PHE A 51 -11.31 -8.93 8.32
CA PHE A 51 -11.17 -8.22 7.05
C PHE A 51 -9.80 -7.54 6.92
N LYS A 52 -9.30 -6.92 8.00
CA LYS A 52 -7.98 -6.28 8.04
C LYS A 52 -6.85 -7.30 7.96
N ALA A 53 -6.93 -8.37 8.76
CA ALA A 53 -5.91 -9.41 8.79
C ALA A 53 -5.72 -10.05 7.40
N HIS A 54 -6.79 -10.22 6.64
CA HIS A 54 -6.77 -10.80 5.31
C HIS A 54 -6.74 -9.76 4.18
N PHE A 55 -6.59 -8.47 4.47
CA PHE A 55 -6.75 -7.40 3.48
C PHE A 55 -5.84 -7.58 2.25
N ASP A 56 -4.59 -7.96 2.46
CA ASP A 56 -3.64 -8.17 1.35
C ASP A 56 -4.02 -9.38 0.48
N GLN A 57 -4.53 -10.45 1.10
CA GLN A 57 -5.04 -11.62 0.38
C GLN A 57 -6.29 -11.26 -0.44
N ILE A 58 -7.25 -10.53 0.16
CA ILE A 58 -8.44 -10.03 -0.54
C ILE A 58 -8.02 -9.14 -1.71
N ALA A 59 -7.08 -8.22 -1.49
CA ALA A 59 -6.56 -7.33 -2.54
C ALA A 59 -5.92 -8.11 -3.70
N GLN A 60 -5.15 -9.17 -3.39
CA GLN A 60 -4.54 -10.02 -4.40
C GLN A 60 -5.58 -10.80 -5.20
N ASN A 61 -6.65 -11.27 -4.55
CA ASN A 61 -7.78 -11.92 -5.23
C ASN A 61 -8.49 -10.95 -6.18
N VAL A 62 -8.79 -9.73 -5.72
CA VAL A 62 -9.36 -8.65 -6.56
C VAL A 62 -8.47 -8.37 -7.76
N LEU A 63 -7.16 -8.23 -7.56
CA LEU A 63 -6.17 -8.00 -8.61
C LEU A 63 -6.18 -9.14 -9.64
N ASN A 64 -6.10 -10.38 -9.19
CA ASN A 64 -6.04 -11.55 -10.05
C ASN A 64 -7.30 -11.74 -10.91
N LYS A 65 -8.47 -11.46 -10.36
CA LYS A 65 -9.75 -11.57 -11.09
C LYS A 65 -10.00 -10.43 -12.06
N ASN A 66 -9.45 -9.24 -11.78
CA ASN A 66 -9.72 -8.03 -12.58
C ASN A 66 -8.57 -7.59 -13.49
N LYS A 67 -7.42 -8.27 -13.48
CA LYS A 67 -6.25 -7.95 -14.31
C LYS A 67 -6.52 -7.91 -15.82
N SER A 68 -7.53 -8.63 -16.32
CA SER A 68 -7.93 -8.63 -17.73
C SER A 68 -8.92 -7.51 -18.08
N LYS A 69 -9.60 -6.93 -17.08
CA LYS A 69 -10.67 -5.94 -17.26
C LYS A 69 -10.23 -4.52 -16.93
N MET A 70 -9.17 -4.36 -16.12
CA MET A 70 -8.72 -3.07 -15.62
C MET A 70 -7.20 -2.95 -15.70
N LYS A 71 -6.72 -1.70 -15.85
CA LYS A 71 -5.30 -1.38 -15.74
C LYS A 71 -4.81 -1.63 -14.32
N LEU A 72 -3.59 -2.15 -14.19
CA LEU A 72 -2.94 -2.43 -12.90
C LEU A 72 -2.93 -1.20 -11.99
N GLU A 73 -2.61 -0.02 -12.54
CA GLU A 73 -2.60 1.25 -11.82
C GLU A 73 -3.96 1.59 -11.17
N SER A 74 -5.06 1.26 -11.85
CA SER A 74 -6.41 1.47 -11.31
C SER A 74 -6.68 0.54 -10.12
N LEU A 75 -6.24 -0.72 -10.21
CA LEU A 75 -6.38 -1.70 -9.13
C LEU A 75 -5.56 -1.31 -7.89
N VAL A 76 -4.33 -0.85 -8.09
CA VAL A 76 -3.49 -0.29 -7.01
C VAL A 76 -4.18 0.93 -6.38
N THR A 77 -4.76 1.79 -7.20
CA THR A 77 -5.53 2.95 -6.71
C THR A 77 -6.73 2.53 -5.85
N TYR A 78 -7.48 1.50 -6.25
CA TYR A 78 -8.59 0.98 -5.44
C TYR A 78 -8.12 0.37 -4.11
N ARG A 79 -7.01 -0.40 -4.12
CA ARG A 79 -6.38 -0.91 -2.89
C ARG A 79 -6.02 0.23 -1.94
N ASN A 80 -5.34 1.25 -2.43
CA ASN A 80 -4.92 2.39 -1.60
C ASN A 80 -6.12 3.17 -1.04
N ARG A 81 -7.18 3.34 -1.83
CA ARG A 81 -8.42 4.00 -1.38
C ARG A 81 -9.08 3.25 -0.24
N LEU A 82 -9.12 1.92 -0.32
CA LEU A 82 -9.76 1.08 0.68
C LEU A 82 -8.90 0.95 1.94
N SER A 83 -7.60 0.73 1.81
CA SER A 83 -6.66 0.74 2.95
C SER A 83 -6.72 2.08 3.71
N GLY A 84 -6.71 3.19 2.98
CA GLY A 84 -6.88 4.53 3.57
C GLY A 84 -8.24 4.73 4.22
N LEU A 85 -9.33 4.20 3.63
CA LEU A 85 -10.67 4.24 4.21
C LEU A 85 -10.73 3.50 5.56
N VAL A 86 -10.17 2.29 5.63
CA VAL A 86 -10.13 1.51 6.88
C VAL A 86 -9.35 2.28 7.95
N SER A 87 -8.19 2.82 7.59
CA SER A 87 -7.35 3.60 8.51
C SER A 87 -8.06 4.87 9.01
N GLU A 88 -8.82 5.55 8.14
CA GLU A 88 -9.63 6.71 8.50
C GLU A 88 -10.83 6.31 9.38
N TYR A 89 -11.47 5.18 9.11
CA TYR A 89 -12.55 4.64 9.95
C TYR A 89 -12.07 4.32 11.37
N GLU A 90 -10.90 3.71 11.52
CA GLU A 90 -10.35 3.42 12.86
C GLU A 90 -10.02 4.69 13.64
N LYS A 91 -9.52 5.71 12.94
CA LYS A 91 -9.18 6.99 13.57
C LYS A 91 -10.40 7.82 13.91
N TYR A 92 -11.41 7.85 13.05
CA TYR A 92 -12.48 8.84 13.11
C TYR A 92 -13.89 8.26 13.11
N GLY A 93 -14.08 7.02 12.68
CA GLY A 93 -15.40 6.37 12.53
C GLY A 93 -15.91 5.70 13.80
N ILE A 94 -15.02 5.29 14.71
CA ILE A 94 -15.40 4.63 15.97
C ILE A 94 -15.94 5.64 17.00
N ASP A 95 -15.36 6.85 17.03
CA ASP A 95 -15.69 7.89 18.01
C ASP A 95 -16.30 9.12 17.32
N PRO A 96 -17.59 9.46 17.61
CA PRO A 96 -18.25 10.64 17.05
C PRO A 96 -17.51 11.96 17.31
N VAL A 97 -16.81 12.09 18.45
CA VAL A 97 -16.05 13.29 18.80
C VAL A 97 -14.84 13.44 17.87
N LYS A 98 -14.17 12.34 17.54
CA LYS A 98 -13.06 12.34 16.57
C LYS A 98 -13.54 12.67 15.16
N MET A 99 -14.70 12.16 14.76
CA MET A 99 -15.32 12.53 13.48
C MET A 99 -15.58 14.04 13.40
N ALA A 100 -16.17 14.64 14.45
CA ALA A 100 -16.46 16.06 14.49
C ALA A 100 -15.17 16.90 14.36
N ASN A 101 -14.14 16.52 15.13
CA ASN A 101 -12.83 17.17 15.17
C ASN A 101 -11.90 16.80 14.00
N TRP A 102 -12.36 16.01 13.04
CA TRP A 102 -11.57 15.63 11.89
C TRP A 102 -11.30 16.85 11.00
N ASN A 103 -10.13 17.46 11.15
CA ASN A 103 -9.69 18.57 10.31
C ASN A 103 -8.89 18.03 9.13
N ARG A 104 -9.58 17.67 8.04
CA ARG A 104 -8.91 17.17 6.83
C ARG A 104 -8.24 18.35 6.12
N PRO A 105 -6.92 18.32 5.89
CA PRO A 105 -6.25 19.40 5.18
C PRO A 105 -6.85 19.54 3.77
N VAL A 106 -7.37 20.73 3.48
CA VAL A 106 -7.81 21.09 2.14
C VAL A 106 -6.56 21.18 1.27
N ARG A 107 -6.26 20.10 0.54
CA ARG A 107 -5.18 20.14 -0.45
C ARG A 107 -5.60 21.14 -1.52
N LYS A 108 -4.84 22.23 -1.64
CA LYS A 108 -4.98 23.13 -2.77
C LYS A 108 -4.75 22.29 -4.03
N VAL A 109 -5.77 22.17 -4.86
CA VAL A 109 -5.61 21.57 -6.18
C VAL A 109 -4.72 22.55 -6.92
N SER A 110 -3.43 22.24 -7.09
CA SER A 110 -2.64 22.92 -8.10
C SER A 110 -3.36 22.66 -9.40
N ALA A 111 -3.76 23.73 -10.10
CA ALA A 111 -4.36 23.60 -11.42
C ALA A 111 -3.41 22.71 -12.24
N GLN A 112 -3.89 21.54 -12.63
CA GLN A 112 -3.18 20.69 -13.58
C GLN A 112 -3.07 21.51 -14.86
N LYS A 113 -1.90 22.10 -15.10
CA LYS A 113 -1.53 22.57 -16.44
C LYS A 113 -1.72 21.37 -17.34
N ARG A 114 -2.64 21.47 -18.31
CA ARG A 114 -2.61 20.62 -19.49
C ARG A 114 -1.25 20.86 -20.13
N ILE A 115 -0.37 19.87 -20.06
CA ILE A 115 0.89 19.90 -20.78
C ILE A 115 0.54 19.48 -22.20
N GLU A 116 0.31 20.47 -23.05
CA GLU A 116 0.64 20.35 -24.46
C GLU A 116 2.15 20.50 -24.57
N ASP A 117 2.76 19.61 -25.35
CA ASP A 117 4.19 19.57 -25.66
C ASP A 117 4.67 20.92 -26.21
N GLU A 118 5.66 21.55 -25.56
CA GLU A 118 6.80 22.22 -26.23
C GLU A 118 7.78 22.84 -25.22
N ASN A 119 8.98 22.26 -25.18
CA ASN A 119 10.30 22.88 -25.12
C ASN A 119 10.42 24.33 -24.56
N ARG A 120 10.92 24.50 -23.31
CA ARG A 120 11.98 25.47 -22.94
C ARG A 120 12.30 25.46 -21.43
N GLN A 121 13.58 25.69 -21.16
CA GLN A 121 14.30 25.70 -19.89
C GLN A 121 14.03 26.94 -19.00
N ASP A 122 14.30 26.72 -17.71
CA ASP A 122 14.78 27.61 -16.64
C ASP A 122 13.83 28.35 -15.67
N GLU A 123 13.88 27.83 -14.43
CA GLU A 123 13.78 28.41 -13.07
C GLU A 123 12.46 28.88 -12.43
N PRO A 124 12.35 28.93 -11.08
CA PRO A 124 12.94 28.06 -10.04
C PRO A 124 11.82 27.38 -9.22
N THR A 125 11.88 26.06 -9.06
CA THR A 125 10.86 25.29 -8.33
C THR A 125 11.28 25.13 -6.87
N GLN A 126 10.44 25.60 -5.95
CA GLN A 126 10.54 25.29 -4.51
C GLN A 126 10.54 23.77 -4.30
N GLU A 127 11.56 23.29 -3.58
CA GLU A 127 11.84 21.89 -3.27
C GLU A 127 10.65 21.19 -2.60
N ILE A 128 9.86 20.53 -3.42
CA ILE A 128 9.24 19.28 -3.01
C ILE A 128 10.38 18.27 -3.13
N GLU A 129 10.79 17.63 -2.03
CA GLU A 129 11.66 16.46 -2.07
C GLU A 129 10.96 15.40 -2.95
N LYS A 130 11.23 15.48 -4.25
CA LYS A 130 11.07 14.36 -5.16
C LYS A 130 11.96 13.31 -4.56
N TYR A 131 11.35 12.25 -4.02
CA TYR A 131 12.05 10.97 -3.90
C TYR A 131 12.68 10.75 -5.27
N LYS A 132 14.00 10.92 -5.38
CA LYS A 132 14.72 10.56 -6.59
C LYS A 132 14.31 9.13 -6.85
N GLU A 133 13.88 8.82 -8.07
CA GLU A 133 13.82 7.44 -8.51
C GLU A 133 15.27 6.94 -8.39
N ILE A 134 15.57 6.30 -7.26
CA ILE A 134 16.87 5.71 -7.01
C ILE A 134 16.93 4.55 -7.99
N ASP A 135 17.87 4.63 -8.93
CA ASP A 135 18.13 3.54 -9.85
C ASP A 135 18.55 2.32 -9.02
N MET A 136 17.86 1.19 -9.23
CA MET A 136 18.05 -0.02 -8.44
C MET A 136 18.66 -1.10 -9.32
N SER A 137 19.83 -1.58 -8.94
CA SER A 137 20.49 -2.72 -9.55
C SER A 137 19.95 -4.04 -8.98
N ARG A 138 19.64 -4.98 -9.89
CA ARG A 138 19.11 -6.32 -9.55
C ARG A 138 20.18 -7.38 -9.80
N PHE A 139 20.49 -8.13 -8.74
CA PHE A 139 21.41 -9.27 -8.80
C PHE A 139 20.64 -10.56 -8.51
N GLU A 140 20.76 -11.53 -9.41
CA GLU A 140 20.17 -12.86 -9.22
C GLU A 140 21.28 -13.87 -8.92
N LEU A 141 21.17 -14.51 -7.75
CA LEU A 141 22.13 -15.50 -7.29
C LEU A 141 21.46 -16.88 -7.26
N PRO A 142 21.76 -17.78 -8.21
CA PRO A 142 21.27 -19.15 -8.15
C PRO A 142 21.89 -19.88 -6.95
N LEU A 143 21.07 -20.48 -6.09
CA LEU A 143 21.53 -21.20 -4.89
C LEU A 143 21.52 -22.72 -5.09
N ARG A 144 20.47 -23.25 -5.73
CA ARG A 144 20.30 -24.67 -6.08
C ARG A 144 19.33 -24.79 -7.25
N THR A 145 19.18 -25.99 -7.81
CA THR A 145 18.25 -26.23 -8.93
C THR A 145 16.84 -25.72 -8.58
N GLY A 146 16.34 -24.77 -9.37
CA GLY A 146 15.02 -24.16 -9.19
C GLY A 146 14.90 -23.11 -8.08
N VAL A 147 15.99 -22.78 -7.36
CA VAL A 147 15.97 -21.78 -6.28
C VAL A 147 17.06 -20.74 -6.47
N LYS A 148 16.67 -19.47 -6.49
CA LYS A 148 17.56 -18.32 -6.58
C LYS A 148 17.25 -17.29 -5.48
N ALA A 149 18.28 -16.63 -4.98
CA ALA A 149 18.15 -15.40 -4.21
C ALA A 149 18.17 -14.21 -5.18
N ILE A 150 17.39 -13.18 -4.87
CA ILE A 150 17.38 -11.92 -5.61
C ILE A 150 17.74 -10.81 -4.62
N ILE A 151 18.73 -10.01 -4.99
CA ILE A 151 19.19 -8.86 -4.22
C ILE A 151 18.91 -7.61 -5.05
N LEU A 152 18.14 -6.67 -4.49
CA LEU A 152 17.88 -5.35 -5.06
C LEU A 152 18.63 -4.32 -4.22
N VAL A 153 19.55 -3.58 -4.84
CA VAL A 153 20.34 -2.54 -4.18
C VAL A 153 20.36 -1.27 -5.03
N PRO A 154 20.50 -0.09 -4.42
CA PRO A 154 20.75 1.14 -5.16
C PRO A 154 21.98 1.03 -6.07
N SER A 155 21.92 1.59 -7.26
CA SER A 155 23.05 1.65 -8.21
C SER A 155 24.22 2.48 -7.68
N ASP A 156 23.96 3.36 -6.70
CA ASP A 156 24.93 4.22 -6.02
C ASP A 156 25.31 3.73 -4.61
N ILE A 157 25.21 2.43 -4.35
CA ILE A 157 25.49 1.83 -3.04
C ILE A 157 26.88 2.22 -2.48
N THR A 158 26.89 2.65 -1.22
CA THR A 158 28.11 3.08 -0.52
C THR A 158 28.82 1.93 0.19
N ARG A 159 30.11 2.12 0.51
CA ARG A 159 30.92 1.13 1.23
C ARG A 159 30.36 0.79 2.61
N GLU A 160 29.73 1.75 3.28
CA GLU A 160 29.08 1.56 4.58
C GLU A 160 27.86 0.65 4.47
N GLU A 161 27.03 0.85 3.43
CA GLU A 161 25.85 0.03 3.15
C GLU A 161 26.23 -1.40 2.75
N VAL A 162 27.29 -1.56 1.96
CA VAL A 162 27.89 -2.88 1.69
C VAL A 162 28.32 -3.56 3.00
N GLY A 163 28.88 -2.80 3.94
CA GLY A 163 29.20 -3.31 5.28
C GLY A 163 27.97 -3.82 6.05
N LYS A 164 26.81 -3.15 5.91
CA LYS A 164 25.54 -3.61 6.50
C LYS A 164 25.04 -4.90 5.84
N ILE A 165 25.12 -4.99 4.51
CA ILE A 165 24.76 -6.20 3.77
C ILE A 165 25.66 -7.37 4.20
N ARG A 166 26.96 -7.14 4.37
CA ARG A 166 27.90 -8.16 4.86
C ARG A 166 27.48 -8.71 6.23
N LYS A 167 27.18 -7.83 7.19
CA LYS A 167 26.70 -8.26 8.52
C LYS A 167 25.44 -9.13 8.43
N TYR A 168 24.56 -8.83 7.47
CA TYR A 168 23.37 -9.64 7.23
C TYR A 168 23.72 -11.02 6.67
N VAL A 169 24.67 -11.11 5.74
CA VAL A 169 25.18 -12.38 5.22
C VAL A 169 25.88 -13.19 6.32
N ASP A 170 26.74 -12.57 7.13
CA ASP A 170 27.41 -13.22 8.27
C ASP A 170 26.37 -13.76 9.29
N PHE A 171 25.28 -13.02 9.50
CA PHE A 171 24.17 -13.50 10.32
C PHE A 171 23.48 -14.72 9.70
N LEU A 172 23.20 -14.72 8.39
CA LEU A 172 22.65 -15.88 7.69
C LEU A 172 23.57 -17.11 7.78
N GLU A 173 24.88 -16.89 7.72
CA GLU A 173 25.87 -17.95 7.91
C GLU A 173 25.77 -18.55 9.32
N SER A 174 25.68 -17.70 10.34
CA SER A 174 25.58 -18.14 11.75
C SER A 174 24.37 -19.04 12.05
N ILE A 175 23.22 -18.79 11.41
CA ILE A 175 22.01 -19.61 11.58
C ILE A 175 22.03 -20.86 10.70
N SER A 176 22.73 -20.82 9.56
CA SER A 176 22.86 -21.96 8.65
C SER A 176 23.85 -23.02 9.17
N GLY A 177 24.81 -22.61 10.00
CA GLY A 177 25.82 -23.50 10.60
C GLY A 177 25.36 -24.28 11.84
N THR A 178 24.14 -24.10 12.35
CA THR A 178 23.69 -24.75 13.60
C THR A 178 23.16 -26.19 13.43
N SER A 179 23.31 -26.79 12.24
CA SER A 179 23.03 -28.22 12.03
C SER A 179 24.30 -28.95 11.62
N LEU A 180 25.12 -29.36 12.60
CA LEU A 180 25.99 -30.55 12.59
C LEU A 180 26.90 -30.60 13.84
N THR A 181 26.35 -30.93 15.01
CA THR A 181 27.11 -31.55 16.11
C THR A 181 26.24 -32.56 16.87
N ASN A 182 25.74 -33.58 16.17
CA ASN A 182 25.38 -34.82 16.87
C ASN A 182 26.65 -35.67 16.97
N LYS A 183 27.37 -35.48 18.09
CA LYS A 183 28.58 -36.20 18.46
C LYS A 183 28.20 -37.67 18.75
N LYS A 184 28.54 -38.58 17.85
CA LYS A 184 28.63 -40.03 18.13
C LYS A 184 30.03 -40.34 18.65
N GLY A 185 30.11 -41.13 19.72
CA GLY A 185 31.34 -41.69 20.27
C GLY A 185 31.54 -41.27 21.72
#